data_AF-X1TUH7-F1
#
_entry.id   AF-X1TUH7-F1
#
_cell.length_a   1.000
_cell.length_b   1.000
_cell.length_c   1.000
_cell.angle_alpha   90.00
_cell.angle_beta   90.00
_cell.angle_gamma   90.00
#
_symmetry.space_group_name_H-M   'P 1'
#
loop_
_entity.id
_entity.type
_entity.pdbx_description
1 polymer ?
#
loop_
_entity_poly.entity_id
_entity_poly.type
_entity_poly.pdbx_seq_one_letter_code
_entity_poly.pdbx_strand_id
1 'polypeptide(L)' 'MNEWIARLLGLVITVISPELKKEIENLITILEEKAKKTVNPWDDILVGLLKSILFIK' A
#
# COMPACT_ATOMS: atom_id res chain seq x y z
N MET A 1 13.93 11.64 14.97
CA MET A 1 14.77 11.86 13.76
C MET A 1 14.13 11.33 12.46
N ASN A 2 12.83 10.97 12.44
CA ASN A 2 12.15 10.43 11.23
C ASN A 2 10.92 11.25 10.79
N GLU A 3 10.57 12.33 11.50
CA GLU A 3 9.38 13.14 11.19
C GLU A 3 9.43 13.79 9.81
N TRP A 4 10.62 14.10 9.33
CA TRP A 4 10.81 14.71 8.02
C TRP A 4 10.52 13.71 6.88
N ILE A 5 10.85 12.43 7.07
CA ILE A 5 10.53 11.35 6.12
C ILE A 5 9.02 11.11 6.10
N ALA A 6 8.39 11.07 7.27
CA ALA A 6 6.94 10.92 7.39
C ALA A 6 6.18 12.10 6.74
N ARG A 7 6.68 13.34 6.89
CA ARG A 7 6.12 14.52 6.21
C ARG A 7 6.29 14.50 4.70
N LEU A 8 7.46 14.07 4.20
CA LEU A 8 7.69 13.92 2.77
C LEU A 8 6.78 12.85 2.17
N LEU A 9 6.66 11.70 2.83
CA LEU A 9 5.73 10.65 2.41
C LEU A 9 4.28 11.15 2.46
N GLY A 10 3.90 11.89 3.50
CA GLY A 10 2.58 12.52 3.59
C GLY A 10 2.29 13.49 2.45
N LEU A 11 3.26 14.34 2.10
CA LEU A 11 3.14 15.28 0.97
C LEU A 11 3.03 14.53 -0.37
N VAL A 12 3.85 13.51 -0.59
CA VAL A 12 3.77 12.67 -1.79
C VAL A 12 2.39 12.00 -1.87
N ILE A 13 1.88 11.46 -0.77
CA ILE A 13 0.55 10.83 -0.71
C ILE A 13 -0.58 11.84 -0.98
N THR A 14 -0.45 13.10 -0.54
CA THR A 14 -1.43 14.16 -0.84
C THR A 14 -1.38 14.69 -2.27
N VAL A 15 -0.28 14.43 -2.99
CA VAL A 15 -0.07 14.89 -4.37
C VAL A 15 -0.27 13.74 -5.38
N ILE A 16 -0.42 12.50 -4.90
CA ILE A 16 -0.78 11.36 -5.74
C ILE A 16 -2.12 11.64 -6.40
N SER A 17 -2.10 11.68 -7.74
CA SER A 17 -3.30 11.88 -8.53
C SER A 17 -4.30 10.73 -8.29
N PRO A 18 -5.61 10.97 -8.43
CA PRO A 18 -6.61 9.92 -8.28
C PRO A 18 -6.37 8.73 -9.24
N GLU A 19 -5.76 8.95 -10.40
CA GLU A 19 -5.37 7.85 -11.30
C GLU A 19 -4.25 6.99 -10.69
N LEU A 20 -3.21 7.60 -10.12
CA LEU A 20 -2.13 6.86 -9.46
C LEU A 20 -2.64 6.09 -8.23
N LYS A 21 -3.58 6.66 -7.47
CA LYS A 21 -4.21 5.95 -6.36
C LYS A 21 -4.94 4.69 -6.84
N LYS A 22 -5.67 4.79 -7.95
CA LYS A 22 -6.39 3.68 -8.56
C LYS A 22 -5.45 2.58 -9.06
N GLU A 23 -4.32 2.96 -9.66
CA GLU A 23 -3.30 1.99 -10.08
C GLU A 23 -2.64 1.29 -8.88
N ILE A 24 -2.37 2.01 -7.79
CA ILE A 24 -1.84 1.42 -6.55
C ILE A 24 -2.84 0.45 -5.91
N GLU A 25 -4.13 0.80 -5.90
CA GLU A 25 -5.22 -0.08 -5.44
C GLU A 25 -5.31 -1.37 -6.27
N ASN A 26 -5.22 -1.26 -7.60
CA ASN A 26 -5.15 -2.41 -8.49
C ASN A 26 -3.92 -3.28 -8.21
N LEU A 27 -2.75 -2.66 -8.03
CA LEU A 27 -1.50 -3.37 -7.77
C LEU A 27 -1.56 -4.14 -6.45
N ILE A 28 -2.13 -3.55 -5.40
CA ILE A 28 -2.33 -4.20 -4.10
C ILE A 28 -3.36 -5.32 -4.18
N THR A 29 -4.41 -5.15 -4.97
CA THR A 29 -5.41 -6.22 -5.20
C THR A 29 -4.75 -7.43 -5.87
N ILE A 30 -3.89 -7.19 -6.87
CA ILE A 30 -3.13 -8.26 -7.54
C ILE A 30 -2.15 -8.93 -6.56
N LEU A 31 -1.50 -8.15 -5.69
CA LEU A 31 -0.61 -8.70 -4.66
C LEU A 31 -1.38 -9.55 -3.65
N GLU A 32 -2.59 -9.15 -3.25
CA GLU A 32 -3.46 -9.94 -2.38
C GLU A 32 -3.87 -11.26 -3.04
N GLU A 33 -4.27 -11.23 -4.31
CA GLU A 33 -4.61 -12.45 -5.06
C GLU A 33 -3.42 -13.41 -5.20
N LYS A 34 -2.20 -12.86 -5.29
CA LYS A 34 -0.96 -13.65 -5.29
C LYS A 34 -0.64 -14.18 -3.90
N ALA A 35 -0.80 -13.38 -2.85
CA ALA A 35 -0.60 -13.78 -1.46
C ALA A 35 -1.54 -14.92 -1.06
N LYS A 36 -2.81 -14.87 -1.49
CA LYS A 36 -3.77 -15.98 -1.28
C LYS A 36 -3.38 -17.30 -1.97
N LYS A 37 -2.49 -17.25 -2.96
CA LYS A 37 -1.98 -18.43 -3.67
C LYS A 37 -0.69 -18.97 -3.04
N THR A 38 -0.05 -18.22 -2.15
CA THR A 38 1.10 -18.66 -1.37
C THR A 38 0.66 -19.10 0.03
N VAL A 39 1.37 -20.09 0.59
CA VAL A 39 1.07 -20.61 1.96
C VAL A 39 1.76 -19.74 3.02
N ASN A 40 2.43 -18.66 2.62
CA ASN A 40 3.28 -17.86 3.48
C ASN A 40 2.45 -16.82 4.25
N PRO A 41 2.32 -16.93 5.59
CA PRO A 41 1.51 -16.00 6.39
C PRO A 41 2.04 -14.56 6.35
N TRP A 42 3.32 -14.39 6.05
CA TRP A 42 3.94 -13.07 5.96
C TRP A 42 3.45 -12.28 4.74
N ASP A 43 3.05 -12.94 3.66
CA ASP A 43 2.55 -12.27 2.45
C ASP A 43 1.20 -11.60 2.74
N ASP A 44 0.30 -12.28 3.45
CA ASP A 44 -0.99 -11.73 3.87
C ASP A 44 -0.82 -10.54 4.83
N ILE A 45 0.11 -10.65 5.78
CA ILE A 45 0.43 -9.57 6.73
C ILE A 45 0.99 -8.35 6.00
N LEU A 46 1.87 -8.57 5.02
CA LEU A 46 2.51 -7.50 4.25
C LEU A 46 1.50 -6.79 3.35
N VAL A 47 0.59 -7.53 2.71
CA VAL A 47 -0.53 -6.96 1.95
C VAL A 47 -1.47 -6.16 2.86
N GLY A 48 -1.79 -6.67 4.06
CA GLY A 48 -2.63 -5.95 5.04
C GLY A 48 -1.99 -4.66 5.55
N LEU A 49 -0.67 -4.66 5.77
CA LEU A 49 0.09 -3.46 6.12
C LEU A 49 0.10 -2.43 4.98
N LEU A 50 0.32 -2.86 3.75
CA LEU A 50 0.28 -1.97 2.58
C LEU A 50 -1.08 -1.29 2.41
N LYS A 51 -2.18 -2.05 2.55
CA LYS A 51 -3.54 -1.49 2.54
C LYS A 51 -3.75 -0.43 3.63
N SER A 52 -3.27 -0.70 4.84
CA SER A 52 -3.38 0.24 5.97
C SER A 52 -2.57 1.53 5.77
N ILE A 53 -1.34 1.42 5.24
CA ILE A 53 -0.47 2.59 5.01
C ILE A 53 -1.03 3.49 3.90
N LEU A 54 -1.64 2.89 2.89
CA LEU A 54 -2.17 3.62 1.73
C LEU A 54 -3.64 4.04 1.91
N PHE A 55 -4.24 3.79 3.08
CA PHE A 55 -5.65 4.06 3.38
C PHE A 55 -6.60 3.45 2.34
N ILE A 56 -6.28 2.24 1.89
CA ILE A 56 -7.09 1.47 0.95
C ILE A 56 -8.00 0.56 1.79
N LYS A 57 -9.32 0.65 1.56
CA LYS A 57 -10.32 -0.15 2.27
C LYS A 57 -10.33 -1.61 1.83
#